data_AF-A0A212CFI8-F1
#
_entry.id   AF-A0A212CFI8-F1
#
_cell.length_a   1.000
_cell.length_b   1.000
_cell.length_c   1.000
_cell.angle_alpha   90.00
_cell.angle_beta   90.00
_cell.angle_gamma   90.00
#
_symmetry.space_group_name_H-M   'P 1'
#
loop_
_entity.id
_entity.type
_entity.pdbx_description
1 polymer ?
#
loop_
_entity_poly.entity_id
_entity_poly.type
_entity_poly.pdbx_seq_one_letter_code
_entity_poly.pdbx_strand_id
1 'polypeptide(L)'
;MSCRPAAGGVKQGAVIFLYTWSKDNFSNEEMIDLELLFCVYLIGLIWEIQDYVSQLKFEHPFELQVKVGCELHYRKTTKGFFQAAYQGSDFLSFQNMSWVLYPEGKSVCDLINQYEGIKETVHKLISNICP
;
A
#
# COMPACT_ATOMS: atom_id res chain seq x y z
N MET A 1 -17.78 -1.93 17.93
CA MET A 1 -17.89 -2.59 16.61
C MET A 1 -16.85 -3.68 16.56
N SER A 2 -17.27 -4.93 16.42
CA SER A 2 -16.39 -6.11 16.43
C SER A 2 -16.27 -6.61 14.99
N CYS A 3 -15.08 -6.54 14.42
CA CYS A 3 -14.81 -7.13 13.11
C CYS A 3 -14.64 -8.63 13.29
N ARG A 4 -15.69 -9.42 13.02
CA ARG A 4 -15.54 -10.85 12.72
C ARG A 4 -15.44 -11.03 11.22
N PRO A 5 -14.43 -11.75 10.70
CA PRO A 5 -14.39 -12.09 9.28
C PRO A 5 -15.42 -13.19 8.98
N ALA A 6 -16.03 -13.09 7.80
CA ALA A 6 -16.75 -14.18 7.19
C ALA A 6 -15.77 -15.33 6.86
N ALA A 7 -16.23 -16.57 7.02
CA ALA A 7 -15.47 -17.77 6.77
C ALA A 7 -14.96 -17.80 5.31
N GLY A 8 -13.65 -17.72 5.13
CA GLY A 8 -12.97 -17.79 3.83
C GLY A 8 -12.01 -16.64 3.50
N GLY A 9 -11.98 -15.57 4.31
CA GLY A 9 -11.10 -14.42 4.11
C GLY A 9 -9.74 -14.56 4.79
N VAL A 10 -8.71 -13.93 4.19
CA VAL A 10 -7.35 -13.74 4.72
C VAL A 10 -7.37 -13.58 6.25
N LYS A 11 -6.62 -14.43 6.96
CA LYS A 11 -6.46 -14.28 8.42
C LYS A 11 -5.95 -12.87 8.70
N GLN A 12 -6.71 -12.14 9.51
CA GLN A 12 -6.36 -10.81 9.99
C GLN A 12 -4.95 -10.88 10.61
N GLY A 13 -3.96 -10.39 9.87
CA GLY A 13 -2.55 -10.52 10.24
C GLY A 13 -2.14 -9.34 11.10
N ALA A 14 -2.10 -9.54 12.41
CA ALA A 14 -1.46 -8.59 13.31
C ALA A 14 0.03 -8.48 12.94
N VAL A 15 0.64 -7.29 13.14
CA VAL A 15 2.08 -7.13 12.89
C VAL A 15 2.84 -7.93 13.96
N ILE A 16 3.61 -8.93 13.52
CA ILE A 16 4.44 -9.75 14.42
C ILE A 16 5.89 -9.27 14.32
N PHE A 17 6.44 -8.78 15.43
CA PHE A 17 7.86 -8.44 15.51
C PHE A 17 8.71 -9.71 15.56
N LEU A 18 9.53 -9.92 14.52
CA LEU A 18 10.45 -11.05 14.45
C LEU A 18 11.72 -10.83 15.28
N TYR A 19 12.05 -9.58 15.59
CA TYR A 19 13.19 -9.21 16.42
C TYR A 19 12.77 -8.24 17.52
N THR A 20 13.51 -8.26 18.63
CA THR A 20 13.27 -7.38 19.79
C THR A 20 13.42 -5.90 19.47
N TRP A 21 14.14 -5.56 18.41
CA TRP A 21 14.39 -4.19 17.95
C TRP A 21 13.50 -3.77 16.77
N SER A 22 12.62 -4.64 16.25
CA SER A 22 11.79 -4.32 15.07
C SER A 22 10.81 -3.17 15.29
N LYS A 23 10.37 -2.94 16.53
CA LYS A 23 9.51 -1.81 16.91
C LYS A 23 10.28 -0.49 17.01
N ASP A 24 11.58 -0.58 17.26
CA ASP A 24 12.48 0.56 17.47
C ASP A 24 11.88 1.61 18.43
N ASN A 25 11.80 2.87 17.98
CA ASN A 25 11.36 4.00 18.80
C ASN A 25 9.86 4.33 18.69
N PHE A 26 9.08 3.52 17.97
CA PHE A 26 7.62 3.72 17.92
C PHE A 26 7.00 3.45 19.29
N SER A 27 5.98 4.21 19.66
CA SER A 27 5.12 3.91 20.80
C SER A 27 4.19 2.73 20.49
N ASN A 28 3.54 2.18 21.52
CA ASN A 28 2.50 1.15 21.29
C ASN A 28 1.29 1.72 20.53
N GLU A 29 0.92 2.97 20.82
CA GLU A 29 -0.21 3.64 20.20
C GLU A 29 0.04 3.88 18.71
N GLU A 30 1.21 4.39 18.34
CA GLU A 30 1.60 4.56 16.94
C GLU A 30 1.61 3.23 16.17
N MET A 31 2.06 2.13 16.80
CA MET A 31 2.01 0.80 16.17
C MET A 31 0.57 0.31 15.95
N ILE A 32 -0.32 0.53 16.92
CA ILE A 32 -1.74 0.17 16.78
C ILE A 32 -2.38 0.98 15.67
N ASP A 33 -2.09 2.28 15.59
CA ASP A 33 -2.60 3.16 14.54
C ASP A 33 -2.11 2.73 13.16
N LEU A 34 -0.82 2.38 13.02
CA LEU A 34 -0.26 1.86 11.77
C LEU A 34 -0.86 0.51 11.39
N GLU A 35 -1.05 -0.41 12.35
CA GLU A 35 -1.68 -1.70 12.08
C GLU A 35 -3.13 -1.53 11.60
N LEU A 36 -3.89 -0.64 12.24
CA LEU A 36 -5.26 -0.33 11.84
C LEU A 36 -5.29 0.31 10.45
N LEU A 37 -4.37 1.24 10.17
CA LEU A 37 -4.20 1.86 8.86
C LEU A 37 -3.98 0.79 7.79
N PHE A 38 -2.98 -0.08 7.96
CA PHE A 38 -2.69 -1.15 7.01
C PHE A 38 -3.85 -2.11 6.84
N CYS A 39 -4.55 -2.48 7.92
CA CYS A 39 -5.73 -3.34 7.83
C CYS A 39 -6.83 -2.71 6.97
N VAL A 40 -7.18 -1.44 7.22
CA VAL A 40 -8.22 -0.75 6.45
C VAL A 40 -7.85 -0.65 4.98
N TYR A 41 -6.60 -0.27 4.67
CA TYR A 41 -6.16 -0.08 3.28
C TYR A 41 -5.94 -1.39 2.53
N LEU A 42 -5.44 -2.45 3.17
CA LEU A 42 -5.29 -3.77 2.52
C LEU A 42 -6.64 -4.41 2.24
N ILE A 43 -7.59 -4.31 3.18
CA ILE A 43 -8.97 -4.76 2.95
C ILE A 43 -9.58 -3.93 1.83
N GLY A 44 -9.55 -2.60 1.91
CA GLY A 44 -10.07 -1.72 0.86
C GLY A 44 -9.50 -2.06 -0.52
N LEU A 45 -8.18 -2.24 -0.63
CA LEU A 45 -7.51 -2.62 -1.88
C LEU A 45 -8.03 -3.94 -2.46
N ILE A 46 -8.24 -4.97 -1.63
CA ILE A 46 -8.77 -6.26 -2.09
C ILE A 46 -10.18 -6.08 -2.67
N TRP A 47 -11.04 -5.31 -1.99
CA TRP A 47 -12.42 -5.08 -2.44
C TRP A 47 -12.46 -4.28 -3.74
N GLU A 48 -11.67 -3.21 -3.84
CA GLU A 48 -11.56 -2.39 -5.05
C GLU A 48 -11.04 -3.22 -6.23
N ILE A 49 -9.99 -4.01 -6.06
CA ILE A 49 -9.49 -4.88 -7.13
C ILE A 49 -10.57 -5.87 -7.57
N GLN A 50 -11.33 -6.45 -6.65
CA GLN A 50 -12.40 -7.38 -6.98
C GLN A 50 -13.53 -6.71 -7.78
N ASP A 51 -13.92 -5.49 -7.42
CA ASP A 51 -14.98 -4.74 -8.12
C ASP A 51 -14.53 -4.31 -9.53
N TYR A 52 -13.26 -3.92 -9.67
CA TYR A 52 -12.72 -3.40 -10.92
C TYR A 52 -11.96 -4.42 -11.78
N VAL A 53 -11.78 -5.68 -11.35
CA VAL A 53 -10.96 -6.69 -12.05
C VAL A 53 -11.28 -6.79 -13.55
N SER A 54 -12.56 -6.75 -13.89
CA SER A 54 -13.05 -6.82 -15.28
C SER A 54 -12.70 -5.56 -16.08
N GLN A 55 -12.74 -4.38 -15.45
CA GLN A 55 -12.41 -3.10 -16.07
C GLN A 55 -10.90 -2.92 -16.23
N LEU A 56 -10.14 -3.44 -15.27
CA LEU A 56 -8.68 -3.48 -15.27
C LEU A 56 -8.12 -4.48 -16.28
N LYS A 57 -8.97 -5.32 -16.88
CA LYS A 57 -8.58 -6.42 -17.79
C LYS A 57 -7.55 -7.36 -17.15
N PHE A 58 -7.63 -7.54 -15.83
CA PHE A 58 -6.76 -8.48 -15.15
C PHE A 58 -7.21 -9.90 -15.46
N GLU A 59 -6.35 -10.65 -16.14
CA GLU A 59 -6.63 -12.04 -16.50
C GLU A 59 -6.36 -12.96 -15.32
N HIS A 60 -7.35 -13.80 -14.99
CA HIS A 60 -7.19 -14.79 -13.93
C HIS A 60 -6.36 -16.00 -14.40
N PRO A 61 -5.49 -16.57 -13.53
CA PRO A 61 -5.09 -16.03 -12.24
C PRO A 61 -4.15 -14.82 -12.41
N PHE A 62 -4.35 -13.79 -11.58
CA PHE A 62 -3.47 -12.63 -11.55
C PHE A 62 -2.75 -12.47 -10.22
N GLU A 63 -1.60 -11.82 -10.29
CA GLU A 63 -0.83 -11.42 -9.12
C GLU A 63 -0.60 -9.90 -9.17
N LEU A 64 -0.90 -9.24 -8.05
CA LEU A 64 -0.52 -7.86 -7.79
C LEU A 64 0.46 -7.86 -6.61
N GLN A 65 1.64 -7.29 -6.82
CA GLN A 65 2.65 -7.13 -5.79
C GLN A 65 2.77 -5.64 -5.45
N VAL A 66 2.97 -5.32 -4.18
CA VAL A 66 3.18 -3.94 -3.72
C VAL A 66 4.48 -3.87 -2.93
N LYS A 67 5.29 -2.86 -3.24
CA LYS A 67 6.55 -2.55 -2.58
C LYS A 67 6.52 -1.11 -2.08
N VAL A 68 6.61 -0.92 -0.77
CA VAL A 68 6.60 0.40 -0.12
C VAL A 68 7.80 0.48 0.82
N GLY A 69 8.48 1.62 0.82
CA GLY A 69 9.61 1.83 1.71
C GLY A 69 10.33 3.13 1.43
N CYS A 70 11.55 3.23 1.96
CA CYS A 70 12.41 4.40 1.83
C CYS A 70 13.87 3.97 1.84
N GLU A 71 14.71 4.78 1.18
CA GLU A 71 16.17 4.63 1.18
C GLU A 71 16.81 5.85 1.83
N LEU A 72 17.69 5.61 2.80
CA LEU A 72 18.47 6.65 3.48
C LEU A 72 19.86 6.77 2.82
N HIS A 73 20.14 7.90 2.17
CA HIS A 73 21.46 8.16 1.58
C HIS A 73 22.39 8.93 2.54
N TYR A 74 23.71 8.78 2.37
CA TYR A 74 24.80 9.34 3.21
C TYR A 74 24.81 10.88 3.38
N ARG A 75 23.82 11.61 2.85
CA ARG A 75 23.67 13.07 3.01
C ARG A 75 22.29 13.49 3.53
N LYS A 76 21.57 12.58 4.22
CA LYS A 76 20.20 12.78 4.73
C LYS A 76 19.16 13.10 3.64
N THR A 77 19.45 12.76 2.39
CA THR A 77 18.43 12.68 1.35
C THR A 77 17.73 11.33 1.50
N THR A 78 16.49 11.39 1.92
CA THR A 78 15.59 10.23 1.95
C THR A 78 14.88 10.13 0.62
N LYS A 79 14.77 8.92 0.10
CA LYS A 79 13.92 8.63 -1.05
C LYS A 79 12.89 7.58 -0.68
N GLY A 80 11.67 8.04 -0.38
CA GLY A 80 10.49 7.20 -0.28
C GLY A 80 10.08 6.64 -1.64
N PHE A 81 9.49 5.44 -1.64
CA PHE A 81 8.92 4.82 -2.83
C PHE A 81 7.67 4.01 -2.49
N PHE A 82 6.72 4.02 -3.43
CA PHE A 82 5.61 3.09 -3.51
C PHE A 82 5.56 2.60 -4.95
N GLN A 83 5.62 1.29 -5.14
CA GLN A 83 5.58 0.63 -6.44
C GLN A 83 4.61 -0.54 -6.38
N ALA A 84 3.88 -0.78 -7.46
CA ALA A 84 3.10 -1.99 -7.65
C ALA A 84 3.47 -2.66 -8.97
N ALA A 85 3.45 -3.99 -8.98
CA ALA A 85 3.72 -4.81 -10.13
C ALA A 85 2.53 -5.72 -10.43
N TYR A 86 2.15 -5.83 -11.70
CA TYR A 86 1.13 -6.74 -12.21
C TYR A 86 1.83 -7.87 -12.96
N GLN A 87 1.55 -9.13 -12.60
CA GLN A 87 2.20 -10.30 -13.20
C GLN A 87 3.75 -10.20 -13.20
N GLY A 88 4.31 -9.63 -12.13
CA GLY A 88 5.76 -9.43 -11.97
C GLY A 88 6.38 -8.31 -12.81
N SER A 89 5.57 -7.52 -13.53
CA SER A 89 6.03 -6.38 -14.32
C SER A 89 5.60 -5.06 -13.67
N ASP A 90 6.44 -4.03 -13.77
CA ASP A 90 6.12 -2.69 -13.25
C ASP A 90 4.76 -2.22 -13.78
N PHE A 91 3.88 -1.83 -12.86
CA PHE A 91 2.50 -1.44 -13.18
C PHE A 91 2.23 0.00 -12.74
N LEU A 92 2.51 0.33 -11.49
CA LEU A 92 2.16 1.61 -10.88
C LEU A 92 3.28 2.11 -9.97
N SER A 93 3.48 3.42 -9.91
CA SER A 93 4.28 4.06 -8.87
C SER A 93 3.61 5.33 -8.35
N PHE A 94 3.98 5.73 -7.14
CA PHE A 94 3.59 7.02 -6.57
C PHE A 94 4.74 8.02 -6.69
N GLN A 95 4.50 9.14 -7.36
CA GLN A 95 5.48 10.20 -7.61
C GLN A 95 4.81 11.57 -7.50
N ASN A 96 5.43 12.50 -6.77
CA ASN A 96 4.97 13.90 -6.67
C ASN A 96 3.46 14.07 -6.41
N MET A 97 2.93 13.36 -5.41
CA MET A 97 1.49 13.39 -5.08
C MET A 97 0.58 12.87 -6.20
N SER A 98 1.06 11.96 -7.03
CA SER A 98 0.29 11.38 -8.13
C SER A 98 0.67 9.92 -8.37
N TRP A 99 -0.32 9.12 -8.74
CA TRP A 99 -0.13 7.78 -9.25
C TRP A 99 0.23 7.84 -10.72
N VAL A 100 1.31 7.14 -11.09
CA VAL A 100 1.87 7.10 -12.45
C VAL A 100 1.97 5.64 -12.90
N LEU A 101 1.43 5.34 -14.07
CA LEU A 101 1.50 4.01 -14.67
C LEU A 101 2.82 3.81 -15.43
N TYR A 102 3.30 2.58 -15.40
CA TYR A 102 4.21 2.04 -16.40
C TYR A 102 3.39 1.53 -17.59
N PRO A 103 3.92 1.50 -18.83
CA PRO A 103 3.11 1.68 -20.04
C PRO A 103 2.01 0.62 -20.16
N GLU A 104 0.76 1.07 -19.95
CA GLU A 104 -0.56 0.53 -20.28
C GLU A 104 -1.57 0.81 -19.15
N GLY A 105 -2.69 1.50 -19.45
CA GLY A 105 -3.85 1.59 -18.54
C GLY A 105 -4.28 2.97 -18.04
N LYS A 106 -4.40 4.01 -18.90
CA LYS A 106 -4.82 5.38 -18.51
C LYS A 106 -6.00 5.43 -17.51
N SER A 107 -6.98 4.54 -17.62
CA SER A 107 -8.20 4.56 -16.80
C SER A 107 -7.97 4.31 -15.31
N VAL A 108 -6.93 3.56 -14.92
CA VAL A 108 -6.69 3.19 -13.51
C VAL A 108 -6.13 4.36 -12.72
N CYS A 109 -5.15 5.06 -13.28
CA CYS A 109 -4.62 6.27 -12.69
C CYS A 109 -5.68 7.36 -12.55
N ASP A 110 -6.54 7.53 -13.56
CA ASP A 110 -7.60 8.54 -13.52
C ASP A 110 -8.58 8.28 -12.37
N LEU A 111 -8.84 7.02 -12.01
CA LEU A 111 -9.66 6.65 -10.87
C LEU A 111 -8.92 6.90 -9.55
N ILE A 112 -7.73 6.30 -9.37
CA ILE A 112 -7.04 6.33 -8.07
C ILE A 112 -6.55 7.76 -7.73
N ASN A 113 -6.22 8.59 -8.73
CA ASN A 113 -5.81 9.97 -8.50
C ASN A 113 -6.93 10.90 -7.97
N GLN A 114 -8.19 10.48 -8.04
CA GLN A 114 -9.32 11.22 -7.45
C GLN A 114 -9.38 11.11 -5.93
N TYR A 115 -8.75 10.09 -5.34
CA TYR A 115 -8.79 9.84 -3.91
C TYR A 115 -7.67 10.59 -3.17
N GLU A 116 -7.89 11.86 -2.86
CA GLU A 116 -6.90 12.70 -2.20
C GLU A 116 -6.42 12.13 -0.86
N GLY A 117 -7.33 11.63 -0.02
CA GLY A 117 -6.97 11.03 1.27
C GLY A 117 -6.02 9.82 1.15
N ILE A 118 -6.11 9.06 0.05
CA ILE A 118 -5.17 7.94 -0.21
C ILE A 118 -3.80 8.49 -0.57
N LYS A 119 -3.74 9.50 -1.45
CA LYS A 119 -2.47 10.13 -1.86
C LYS A 119 -1.76 10.79 -0.68
N GLU A 120 -2.50 11.50 0.18
CA GLU A 120 -1.98 12.10 1.41
C GLU A 120 -1.46 11.04 2.39
N THR A 121 -2.20 9.93 2.55
CA THR A 121 -1.77 8.82 3.41
C THR A 121 -0.49 8.17 2.89
N VAL A 122 -0.42 7.85 1.59
CA VAL A 122 0.77 7.26 0.97
C VAL A 122 1.95 8.22 1.07
N HIS A 123 1.74 9.52 0.81
CA HIS A 123 2.78 10.52 0.96
C HIS A 123 3.33 10.55 2.39
N LYS A 124 2.46 10.65 3.40
CA LYS A 124 2.87 10.63 4.82
C LYS A 124 3.63 9.35 5.18
N LEU A 125 3.21 8.19 4.66
CA LEU A 125 3.91 6.93 4.88
C LEU A 125 5.34 6.95 4.35
N ILE A 126 5.56 7.44 3.12
CA ILE A 126 6.88 7.37 2.45
C ILE A 126 7.78 8.59 2.70
N SER A 127 7.27 9.68 3.29
CA SER A 127 8.04 10.90 3.56
C SER A 127 8.22 11.22 5.05
N ASN A 128 7.29 10.79 5.91
CA ASN A 128 7.35 11.05 7.36
C ASN A 128 7.61 9.77 8.18
N ILE A 129 6.88 8.69 7.90
CA ILE A 129 6.94 7.44 8.69
C ILE A 129 8.11 6.56 8.25
N CYS A 130 8.38 6.51 6.95
CA CYS A 130 9.61 5.96 6.38
C CYS A 130 10.51 7.10 5.88
N PRO A 131 11.31 7.72 6.78
CA PRO A 131 12.28 8.74 6.43
C PRO A 131 13.68 8.18 6.15
#